data_AF-A0A2T7UJ56-F1
#
_entry.id   AF-A0A2T7UJ56-F1
#
_cell.length_a   1.000
_cell.length_b   1.000
_cell.length_c   1.000
_cell.angle_alpha   90.00
_cell.angle_beta   90.00
_cell.angle_gamma   90.00
#
_symmetry.space_group_name_H-M   'P 1'
#
loop_
_entity.id
_entity.type
_entity.pdbx_description
1 polymer ?
#
loop_
_entity_poly.entity_id
_entity_poly.type
_entity_poly.pdbx_seq_one_letter_code
_entity_poly.pdbx_strand_id
1 'polypeptide(L)'
;MLSVRLPETVERELTQYCAARKLSKSHVVQEALAEYLVAAKSTTPARAVPEPDLSFLAPDDPIRQFIGIAKDGMSTEELMRMTRGDDWNQP
;
A
#
# COMPACT_ATOMS: atom_id res chain seq x y z
N MET A 1 17.98 10.46 -7.81
CA MET A 1 17.11 11.56 -8.28
C MET A 1 16.03 10.97 -9.16
N LEU A 2 14.76 11.32 -8.90
CA LEU A 2 13.63 10.89 -9.71
C LEU A 2 13.25 12.05 -10.66
N SER A 3 13.22 11.79 -11.96
CA SER A 3 12.89 12.79 -12.97
C SER A 3 11.43 12.64 -13.39
N VAL A 4 10.62 13.68 -13.14
CA VAL A 4 9.20 13.73 -13.51
C VAL A 4 9.04 14.65 -14.72
N ARG A 5 8.31 14.18 -15.74
CA ARG A 5 7.93 15.00 -16.89
C ARG A 5 6.57 15.62 -16.59
N LEU A 6 6.54 16.94 -16.46
CA LEU A 6 5.31 17.71 -16.25
C LEU A 6 5.04 18.55 -17.52
N PRO A 7 3.76 18.80 -17.86
CA PRO A 7 3.41 19.81 -18.87
C PRO A 7 3.92 21.20 -18.47
N GLU A 8 4.34 22.02 -19.44
CA GLU A 8 4.93 23.34 -19.21
C GLU A 8 4.02 24.29 -18.40
N THR A 9 2.70 24.17 -18.59
CA THR A 9 1.70 24.95 -17.85
C THR A 9 1.75 24.66 -16.36
N VAL A 10 1.76 23.38 -15.99
CA VAL A 10 1.82 22.90 -14.60
C VAL A 10 3.16 23.25 -13.96
N GLU A 11 4.27 23.19 -14.71
CA GLU A 11 5.59 23.57 -14.18
C GLU A 11 5.65 25.06 -13.81
N ARG A 12 5.06 25.93 -14.64
CA ARG A 12 4.97 27.37 -14.36
C ARG A 12 4.16 27.64 -13.09
N GLU A 13 2.99 27.02 -12.97
CA GLU A 13 2.14 27.15 -11.77
C GLU A 13 2.86 26.64 -10.52
N LEU A 14 3.49 25.47 -10.59
CA LEU A 14 4.25 24.90 -9.48
C LEU A 14 5.42 25.81 -9.07
N THR A 15 6.12 26.41 -10.05
CA THR A 15 7.22 27.35 -9.77
C THR A 15 6.71 28.63 -9.09
N GLN A 16 5.56 29.18 -9.53
CA GLN A 16 4.94 30.34 -8.88
C GLN A 16 4.48 30.01 -7.45
N TYR A 17 3.87 28.84 -7.26
CA TYR A 17 3.42 28.36 -5.96
C TYR A 17 4.60 28.19 -4.98
N CYS A 18 5.69 27.56 -5.44
CA CYS A 18 6.92 27.41 -4.67
C CYS A 18 7.53 28.78 -4.30
N ALA A 19 7.54 29.74 -5.24
CA ALA A 19 8.07 31.08 -4.99
C ALA A 19 7.25 31.84 -3.94
N ALA A 20 5.91 31.75 -3.99
CA ALA A 20 5.04 32.42 -3.02
C ALA A 20 5.18 31.87 -1.60
N ARG A 21 5.37 30.55 -1.46
CA ARG A 21 5.44 29.86 -0.15
C ARG A 21 6.87 29.60 0.35
N LYS A 22 7.90 29.97 -0.41
CA LYS A 22 9.32 29.67 -0.14
C LYS A 22 9.59 28.17 0.09
N LEU A 23 8.87 27.31 -0.63
CA LEU A 23 9.01 25.86 -0.56
C LEU A 23 9.85 25.35 -1.73
N SER A 24 10.55 24.23 -1.53
CA SER A 24 11.27 23.58 -2.62
C SER A 24 10.30 22.82 -3.54
N LYS A 25 10.61 22.77 -4.84
CA LYS A 25 9.82 22.01 -5.82
C LYS A 25 9.66 20.55 -5.40
N SER A 26 10.74 19.94 -4.91
CA SER A 26 10.75 18.55 -4.46
C SER A 26 9.81 18.31 -3.28
N HIS A 27 9.74 19.24 -2.33
CA HIS A 27 8.86 19.09 -1.16
C HIS A 27 7.39 19.09 -1.56
N VAL A 28 6.97 20.03 -2.42
CA VAL A 28 5.59 20.12 -2.90
C VAL A 28 5.19 18.85 -3.68
N VAL A 29 6.09 18.34 -4.51
CA VAL A 29 5.83 17.09 -5.26
C VAL A 29 5.76 15.88 -4.32
N GLN A 30 6.58 15.83 -3.27
CA GLN A 30 6.54 14.75 -2.29
C GLN A 30 5.22 14.73 -1.49
N GLU A 31 4.75 15.90 -1.06
CA GLU A 31 3.48 16.04 -0.34
C GLU A 31 2.31 15.62 -1.23
N ALA A 32 2.23 16.15 -2.45
CA ALA A 32 1.20 15.78 -3.43
C ALA A 32 1.22 14.28 -3.78
N LEU A 33 2.42 13.69 -3.90
CA LEU A 33 2.57 12.25 -4.14
C LEU A 33 2.09 11.44 -2.94
N ALA A 34 2.38 11.87 -1.70
CA ALA A 34 1.94 11.19 -0.49
C ALA A 34 0.41 11.20 -0.39
N GLU A 35 -0.23 12.34 -0.64
CA GLU A 35 -1.69 12.46 -0.69
C GLU A 35 -2.29 11.56 -1.77
N TYR A 36 -1.71 11.57 -2.97
CA TYR A 36 -2.16 10.72 -4.08
C TYR A 36 -2.05 9.23 -3.73
N LEU A 37 -0.98 8.79 -3.08
CA LEU A 37 -0.82 7.40 -2.65
C LEU A 37 -1.83 7.01 -1.56
N VAL A 38 -2.18 7.91 -0.66
CA VAL A 38 -3.24 7.68 0.34
C VAL A 38 -4.60 7.54 -0.34
N ALA A 39 -4.92 8.42 -1.29
CA ALA A 39 -6.15 8.34 -2.08
C ALA A 39 -6.20 7.11 -3.00
N ALA A 40 -5.08 6.69 -3.56
CA ALA A 40 -4.98 5.48 -4.37
C ALA A 40 -5.16 4.22 -3.51
N LYS A 41 -4.64 4.21 -2.27
CA LYS A 41 -4.84 3.09 -1.33
C LYS A 41 -6.30 2.94 -0.90
N SER A 42 -7.05 4.05 -0.78
CA SER A 42 -8.49 3.97 -0.49
C SER A 42 -9.34 3.62 -1.71
N THR A 43 -8.87 3.95 -2.91
CA THR A 43 -9.58 3.67 -4.18
C THR A 43 -9.27 2.29 -4.76
N THR A 44 -8.14 1.68 -4.38
CA THR A 44 -7.88 0.28 -4.70
C THR A 44 -8.87 -0.53 -3.87
N PRO A 45 -9.89 -1.21 -4.45
CA PRO A 45 -10.64 -2.17 -3.67
C PRO A 45 -9.58 -3.13 -3.14
N ALA A 46 -9.43 -3.18 -1.82
CA ALA A 46 -8.53 -4.09 -1.14
C ALA A 46 -8.62 -5.40 -1.91
N ARG A 47 -7.55 -5.75 -2.65
CA ARG A 47 -7.53 -6.88 -3.58
C ARG A 47 -8.31 -7.97 -2.89
N ALA A 48 -9.52 -8.25 -3.38
CA ALA A 48 -10.45 -9.10 -2.68
C ALA A 48 -9.67 -10.37 -2.42
N VAL A 49 -9.29 -10.58 -1.16
CA VAL A 49 -8.58 -11.78 -0.77
C VAL A 49 -9.52 -12.87 -1.26
N PRO A 50 -9.07 -13.76 -2.17
CA PRO A 50 -9.95 -14.76 -2.73
C PRO A 50 -10.66 -15.42 -1.54
N GLU A 51 -12.00 -15.44 -1.60
CA GLU A 51 -12.78 -16.00 -0.50
C GLU A 51 -12.17 -17.36 -0.17
N PRO A 52 -11.85 -17.62 1.10
CA PRO A 52 -11.25 -18.89 1.48
C PRO A 52 -12.19 -19.99 0.98
N ASP A 53 -11.64 -20.99 0.29
CA ASP A 53 -12.45 -22.11 -0.18
C ASP A 53 -12.94 -22.91 1.04
N LEU A 54 -14.23 -22.72 1.38
CA LEU A 54 -14.89 -23.36 2.52
C LEU A 54 -15.65 -24.64 2.12
N SER A 55 -15.36 -25.21 0.94
CA SER A 55 -15.99 -26.46 0.46
C SER A 55 -15.74 -27.66 1.40
N PHE A 56 -14.72 -27.59 2.25
CA PHE A 56 -14.41 -28.63 3.25
C PHE A 56 -15.34 -28.60 4.47
N LEU A 57 -16.07 -27.50 4.71
CA LEU A 57 -16.99 -27.36 5.83
C LEU A 57 -18.45 -27.50 5.37
N ALA A 58 -19.29 -28.09 6.21
CA ALA A 58 -20.73 -28.10 5.98
C ALA A 58 -21.28 -26.65 5.95
N PRO A 59 -22.34 -26.36 5.16
CA PRO A 59 -22.93 -25.02 5.05
C PRO A 59 -23.22 -24.32 6.38
N ASP A 60 -23.63 -25.08 7.38
CA ASP A 60 -24.04 -24.60 8.71
C ASP A 60 -22.95 -24.73 9.77
N ASP A 61 -21.70 -25.00 9.38
CA ASP A 61 -20.61 -25.17 10.35
C ASP A 61 -20.26 -23.82 11.03
N PRO A 62 -20.36 -23.72 12.37
CA PRO A 62 -20.06 -22.49 13.11
C PRO A 62 -18.63 -22.00 12.91
N ILE A 63 -17.70 -22.87 12.51
CA ILE A 63 -16.29 -22.53 12.23
C ILE A 63 -16.17 -21.61 11.01
N ARG A 64 -17.12 -21.65 10.05
CA ARG A 64 -17.11 -20.80 8.84
C ARG A 64 -17.06 -19.30 9.17
N GLN A 65 -17.67 -18.89 10.27
CA GLN A 65 -17.69 -17.48 10.69
C GLN A 65 -16.30 -17.00 11.09
N PHE A 66 -15.44 -17.90 11.61
CA PHE A 66 -14.13 -17.57 12.16
C PHE A 66 -13.00 -17.59 11.12
N ILE A 67 -13.21 -18.18 9.94
CA ILE A 67 -12.19 -18.26 8.89
C ILE A 67 -12.10 -16.92 8.16
N GLY A 68 -10.97 -16.24 8.29
CA GLY A 68 -10.72 -14.93 7.67
C GLY A 68 -11.00 -13.72 8.57
N ILE A 69 -11.37 -13.90 9.85
CA ILE A 69 -11.49 -12.78 10.81
C ILE A 69 -10.12 -12.26 11.28
N ALA A 70 -9.08 -13.10 11.27
CA ALA A 70 -7.72 -12.69 11.63
C ALA A 70 -7.05 -11.88 10.50
N LYS A 71 -7.60 -10.69 10.19
CA LYS A 71 -7.04 -9.75 9.21
C LYS A 71 -5.92 -8.87 9.76
N ASP A 72 -5.73 -8.83 11.09
CA ASP A 72 -4.69 -8.05 11.78
C ASP A 72 -3.53 -8.89 12.31
N GLY A 73 -3.48 -10.18 11.93
CA GLY A 73 -2.35 -11.04 12.23
C GLY A 73 -1.19 -10.80 11.27
N MET A 74 0.03 -10.81 11.80
CA MET A 74 1.26 -10.88 11.02
C MET A 74 1.14 -11.99 9.96
N SER A 75 1.47 -11.68 8.70
CA SER A 75 1.23 -12.63 7.61
C SER A 75 2.00 -13.93 7.83
N THR A 76 1.52 -15.05 7.26
CA THR A 76 2.20 -16.35 7.40
C THR A 76 3.66 -16.28 6.95
N GLU A 77 3.97 -15.51 5.90
CA GLU A 77 5.35 -15.29 5.45
C GLU A 77 6.19 -14.50 6.47
N GLU A 78 5.58 -13.53 7.13
CA GLU A 78 6.23 -12.69 8.13
C GLU A 78 6.46 -13.46 9.45
N LEU A 79 5.54 -14.35 9.82
CA LEU A 79 5.74 -15.33 10.90
C LEU A 79 6.85 -16.33 10.57
N MET A 80 6.89 -16.84 9.33
CA MET A 80 7.96 -17.72 8.88
C MET A 80 9.31 -17.00 8.87
N ARG A 81 9.34 -15.71 8.56
CA ARG A 81 10.55 -14.87 8.62
C ARG A 81 11.00 -14.60 10.06
N MET A 82 10.07 -14.47 11.01
CA MET A 82 10.42 -14.31 12.42
C MET A 82 10.95 -15.58 13.08
N THR A 83 10.49 -16.76 12.64
CA THR A 83 10.84 -18.05 13.26
C THR A 83 11.96 -18.80 12.54
N ARG A 84 12.17 -18.56 11.24
CA ARG A 84 13.39 -18.95 10.55
C ARG A 84 14.40 -17.83 10.74
N GLY A 85 15.23 -17.96 11.77
CA GLY A 85 16.41 -17.11 11.95
C GLY A 85 17.13 -16.90 10.61
N ASP A 86 17.61 -15.67 10.41
CA ASP A 86 18.24 -15.21 9.18
C ASP A 86 19.18 -16.25 8.55
N ASP A 87 19.10 -16.37 7.23
CA ASP A 87 19.99 -17.11 6.32
C ASP A 87 19.91 -18.65 6.24
N TRP A 88 19.07 -19.13 5.33
CA TRP A 88 19.37 -20.38 4.62
C TRP A 88 19.26 -20.30 3.09
N ASN A 89 18.85 -19.15 2.52
CA ASN A 89 18.74 -19.03 1.07
C ASN A 89 19.01 -17.61 0.55
N GLN A 90 19.98 -16.92 1.15
CA GLN A 90 20.74 -15.90 0.42
C GLN A 90 21.89 -16.65 -0.27
N PRO A 91 22.06 -16.55 -1.60
CA PRO A 91 23.32 -16.95 -2.23
C PRO A 91 24.48 -16.06 -1.77
#